data_AF-A0A7J9DIQ1-F1
#
_entry.id   AF-A0A7J9DIQ1-F1
#
_cell.length_a   1.000
_cell.length_b   1.000
_cell.length_c   1.000
_cell.angle_alpha   90.00
_cell.angle_beta   90.00
_cell.angle_gamma   90.00
#
_symmetry.space_group_name_H-M   'P 1'
#
loop_
_entity.id
_entity.type
_entity.pdbx_description
1 polymer ?
#
loop_
_entity_poly.entity_id
_entity_poly.type
_entity_poly.pdbx_seq_one_letter_code
_entity_poly.pdbx_strand_id
1 'polypeptide(L)'
;MHSTHLLLEEPIRMASILEPSKASFFPAMTKIVGTLGPKSRSIEVISGCLKAGMSVARFDFSWHDPAYHQETLENLKAAVKLTKKLCAVMLDTVGAEMQVVNKSEKAISLEADAIVVLTPDEGQEASSELLPINFDGLSKAVKKGDTIFIGQYLFTGSETTSVWLEVSEVKGDDVVCVIKNSATLAGSLFTLHGSQIHIGLPTLTDKDKEVISTWGVQNKIDFLSLSYTRHAEDVRQAREFLSKLGDLYQTQIFAKIENIEGLNHFDEILQEADGIILSRGNLGIDLPPEKVGF
;
A
#
# COMPACT_ATOMS: atom_id res chain seq x y z
N MET A 1 -13.51 -11.47 28.91
CA MET A 1 -13.66 -10.19 29.63
C MET A 1 -14.51 -9.29 28.74
N HIS A 2 -15.70 -8.88 29.19
CA HIS A 2 -16.50 -7.91 28.43
C HIS A 2 -15.78 -6.57 28.42
N SER A 3 -15.33 -6.13 27.24
CA SER A 3 -14.89 -4.75 27.04
C SER A 3 -16.12 -3.85 27.21
N THR A 4 -16.25 -3.23 28.38
CA THR A 4 -17.10 -2.05 28.53
C THR A 4 -16.58 -0.99 27.58
N HIS A 5 -17.27 -0.79 26.45
CA HIS A 5 -17.08 0.38 25.61
C HIS A 5 -17.37 1.60 26.48
N LEU A 6 -16.31 2.29 26.89
CA LEU A 6 -16.42 3.61 27.51
C LEU A 6 -16.76 4.58 26.37
N LEU A 7 -18.03 4.63 26.01
CA LEU A 7 -18.60 5.76 25.29
C LEU A 7 -18.59 6.94 26.25
N LEU A 8 -17.54 7.74 26.17
CA LEU A 8 -17.57 9.12 26.67
C LEU A 8 -18.49 9.91 25.73
N GLU A 9 -19.80 9.73 25.90
CA GLU A 9 -20.77 10.73 25.43
C GLU A 9 -20.63 11.94 26.35
N GLU A 10 -19.63 12.79 26.09
CA GLU A 10 -19.86 14.20 26.41
C GLU A 10 -21.07 14.63 25.57
N PRO A 11 -22.14 15.16 26.17
CA PRO A 11 -23.27 15.64 25.39
C PRO A 11 -22.73 16.70 24.43
N ILE A 12 -22.76 16.41 23.13
CA ILE A 12 -22.29 17.32 22.09
C ILE A 12 -23.11 18.60 22.23
N ARG A 13 -22.49 19.65 22.75
CA ARG A 13 -23.09 20.98 22.88
C ARG A 13 -22.52 21.83 21.77
N MET A 14 -23.29 22.81 21.28
CA MET A 14 -22.77 23.77 20.29
C MET A 14 -21.45 24.40 20.74
N ALA A 15 -21.27 24.63 22.05
CA ALA A 15 -20.01 25.12 22.61
C ALA A 15 -18.80 24.19 22.35
N SER A 16 -18.97 22.85 22.40
CA SER A 16 -17.86 21.91 22.14
C SER A 16 -17.47 21.83 20.66
N ILE A 17 -18.30 22.36 19.76
CA ILE A 17 -18.03 22.47 18.32
C ILE A 17 -17.41 23.84 17.99
N LEU A 18 -17.94 24.90 18.62
CA LEU A 18 -17.61 26.28 18.28
C LEU A 18 -16.39 26.82 19.02
N GLU A 19 -16.05 26.25 20.18
CA GLU A 19 -14.85 26.62 20.94
C GLU A 19 -13.66 25.75 20.51
N PRO A 20 -12.47 26.35 20.29
CA PRO A 20 -11.26 25.58 20.04
C PRO A 20 -11.02 24.57 21.17
N SER A 21 -10.69 23.33 20.80
CA SER A 21 -10.30 22.32 21.79
C SER A 21 -9.17 22.87 22.64
N LYS A 22 -9.39 22.95 23.95
CA LYS A 22 -8.31 23.23 24.89
C LYS A 22 -7.28 22.11 24.80
N ALA A 23 -6.01 22.44 25.05
CA ALA A 23 -4.98 21.42 25.19
C ALA A 23 -5.40 20.47 26.32
N SER A 24 -5.83 19.27 25.94
CA SER A 24 -6.39 18.28 26.84
C SER A 24 -5.26 17.62 27.64
N PHE A 25 -5.49 17.39 28.93
CA PHE A 25 -4.60 16.59 29.79
C PHE A 25 -4.58 15.12 29.33
N PHE A 26 -5.66 14.66 28.70
CA PHE A 26 -5.77 13.30 28.16
C PHE A 26 -5.22 13.27 26.72
N PRO A 27 -4.22 12.42 26.44
CA PRO A 27 -3.75 12.21 25.08
C PRO A 27 -4.86 11.60 24.23
N ALA A 28 -4.86 11.90 22.93
CA ALA A 28 -5.73 11.22 21.97
C ALA A 28 -5.57 9.69 22.09
N MET A 29 -6.70 8.98 22.17
CA MET A 29 -6.68 7.52 22.27
C MET A 29 -6.33 6.87 20.92
N THR A 30 -6.76 7.48 19.82
CA THR A 30 -6.39 7.10 18.45
C THR A 30 -4.89 7.30 18.24
N LYS A 31 -4.22 6.25 17.75
CA LYS A 31 -2.79 6.28 17.41
C LYS A 31 -2.59 6.74 15.98
N ILE A 32 -1.45 7.39 15.73
CA ILE A 32 -1.09 7.91 14.41
C ILE A 32 0.07 7.08 13.86
N VAL A 33 -0.14 6.48 12.69
CA VAL A 33 0.91 5.87 11.88
C VAL A 33 1.38 6.93 10.89
N GLY A 34 2.68 7.21 10.84
CA GLY A 34 3.28 8.16 9.91
C GLY A 34 4.25 7.48 8.94
N THR A 35 4.01 7.61 7.64
CA THR A 35 4.98 7.17 6.62
C THR A 35 6.16 8.15 6.58
N LEU A 36 7.37 7.64 6.77
CA LEU A 36 8.59 8.44 6.66
C LEU A 36 9.11 8.41 5.22
N GLY A 37 9.44 9.59 4.69
CA GLY A 37 9.89 9.77 3.32
C GLY A 37 10.77 11.01 3.15
N PRO A 38 11.02 11.46 1.91
CA PRO A 38 12.04 12.49 1.63
C PRO A 38 11.84 13.79 2.40
N LYS A 39 10.57 14.18 2.65
CA LYS A 39 10.21 15.40 3.38
C LYS A 39 10.09 15.22 4.89
N SER A 40 10.17 13.99 5.40
CA SER A 40 9.89 13.66 6.81
C SER A 40 10.98 12.80 7.48
N ARG A 41 12.18 12.69 6.89
CA ARG A 41 13.26 11.84 7.41
C ARG A 41 14.35 12.53 8.25
N SER A 42 14.33 13.87 8.38
CA SER A 42 15.30 14.58 9.22
C SER A 42 14.97 14.42 10.71
N ILE A 43 15.98 14.48 11.57
CA ILE A 43 15.80 14.34 13.02
C ILE A 43 14.83 15.41 13.55
N GLU A 44 14.92 16.64 13.05
CA GLU A 44 14.08 17.76 13.45
C GLU A 44 12.61 17.51 13.08
N VAL A 45 12.35 17.08 11.85
CA VAL A 45 10.98 16.82 11.37
C VAL A 45 10.38 15.62 12.10
N ILE A 46 11.12 14.52 12.22
CA ILE A 46 10.66 13.33 12.97
C ILE A 46 10.38 13.72 14.43
N SER A 47 11.23 14.51 15.07
CA SER A 47 11.01 15.00 16.44
C SER A 47 9.72 15.83 16.54
N GLY A 48 9.41 16.62 15.51
CA GLY A 48 8.14 17.33 15.37
C GLY A 48 6.96 16.37 15.30
N CYS A 49 7.02 15.35 14.44
CA CYS A 49 5.98 14.33 14.28
C CYS A 49 5.73 13.55 15.59
N LEU A 50 6.80 13.16 16.31
CA LEU A 50 6.69 12.47 17.60
C LEU A 50 6.02 13.34 18.68
N LYS A 51 6.34 14.64 18.71
CA LYS A 51 5.68 15.59 19.62
C LYS A 51 4.22 15.83 19.25
N ALA A 52 3.90 15.78 17.96
CA ALA A 52 2.54 15.93 17.44
C ALA A 52 1.66 14.69 17.65
N GLY A 53 2.25 13.52 17.97
CA GLY A 53 1.50 12.31 18.34
C GLY A 53 1.75 11.08 17.47
N MET A 54 2.70 11.12 16.53
CA MET A 54 3.10 9.93 15.77
C MET A 54 3.53 8.82 16.73
N SER A 55 2.93 7.64 16.57
CA SER A 55 3.09 6.47 17.44
C SER A 55 3.75 5.29 16.74
N VAL A 56 3.64 5.23 15.40
CA VAL A 56 4.26 4.22 14.55
C VAL A 56 4.89 4.91 13.35
N ALA A 57 6.12 4.56 13.01
CA ALA A 57 6.80 4.97 11.79
C ALA A 57 6.69 3.85 10.76
N ARG A 58 6.02 4.13 9.64
CA ARG A 58 5.87 3.22 8.50
C ARG A 58 7.00 3.44 7.50
N PHE A 59 7.69 2.37 7.13
CA PHE A 59 8.74 2.31 6.12
C PHE A 59 8.20 1.55 4.91
N ASP A 60 7.99 2.26 3.80
CA ASP A 60 7.36 1.74 2.58
C ASP A 60 8.43 1.22 1.61
N PHE A 61 8.61 -0.10 1.54
CA PHE A 61 9.65 -0.73 0.70
C PHE A 61 9.30 -0.86 -0.78
N SER A 62 8.10 -0.40 -1.16
CA SER A 62 7.75 -0.16 -2.57
C SER A 62 8.61 0.97 -3.15
N TRP A 63 9.14 1.84 -2.30
CA TRP A 63 9.94 3.00 -2.67
C TRP A 63 11.31 2.98 -2.01
N HIS A 64 12.33 3.40 -2.78
CA HIS A 64 13.72 3.49 -2.34
C HIS A 64 14.34 2.15 -1.88
N ASP A 65 15.62 2.18 -1.53
CA ASP A 65 16.40 1.00 -1.16
C ASP A 65 16.52 0.82 0.37
N PRO A 66 17.01 -0.34 0.85
CA PRO A 66 17.21 -0.57 2.29
C PRO A 66 18.18 0.41 2.97
N ALA A 67 19.14 1.00 2.24
CA ALA A 67 20.10 1.95 2.81
C ALA A 67 19.41 3.28 3.16
N TYR A 68 18.53 3.76 2.28
CA TYR A 68 17.66 4.91 2.52
C TYR A 68 16.79 4.71 3.77
N HIS A 69 16.18 3.54 3.91
CA HIS A 69 15.33 3.19 5.06
C HIS A 69 16.15 3.06 6.35
N GLN A 70 17.38 2.51 6.28
CA GLN A 70 18.27 2.42 7.43
C GLN A 70 18.68 3.80 7.95
N GLU A 71 19.07 4.74 7.08
CA GLU A 71 19.39 6.11 7.48
C GLU A 71 18.20 6.77 8.18
N THR A 72 17.01 6.59 7.62
CA THR A 72 15.75 7.13 8.17
C THR A 72 15.46 6.54 9.55
N LEU A 73 15.71 5.25 9.76
CA LEU A 73 15.55 4.59 11.05
C LEU A 73 16.56 5.07 12.09
N GLU A 74 17.82 5.32 11.72
CA GLU A 74 18.79 5.90 12.64
C GLU A 74 18.40 7.32 13.08
N ASN A 75 17.86 8.12 12.16
CA ASN A 75 17.27 9.43 12.49
C ASN A 75 16.06 9.30 13.43
N LEU A 76 15.20 8.31 13.20
CA LEU A 76 14.08 8.01 14.11
C LEU A 76 14.58 7.63 15.51
N LYS A 77 15.59 6.76 15.63
CA LYS A 77 16.19 6.38 16.92
C LYS A 77 16.76 7.61 17.65
N ALA A 78 17.41 8.53 16.92
CA ALA A 78 17.91 9.78 17.49
C ALA A 78 16.76 10.68 17.97
N ALA A 79 15.71 10.85 17.17
CA ALA A 79 14.54 11.65 17.52
C ALA A 79 13.77 11.08 18.73
N VAL A 80 13.63 9.75 18.82
CA VAL A 80 13.03 9.06 19.98
C VAL A 80 13.82 9.37 21.25
N LYS A 81 15.16 9.32 21.21
CA LYS A 81 16.02 9.66 22.37
C LYS A 81 15.86 11.13 22.78
N LEU A 82 15.82 12.06 21.81
CA LEU A 82 15.68 13.49 22.05
C LEU A 82 14.32 13.85 22.66
N THR A 83 13.25 13.25 22.15
CA THR A 83 11.87 13.57 22.54
C THR A 83 11.37 12.75 23.73
N LYS A 84 12.03 11.62 24.03
CA LYS A 84 11.59 10.62 25.02
C LYS A 84 10.18 10.09 24.71
N LYS A 85 9.81 10.03 23.43
CA LYS A 85 8.56 9.47 22.93
C LYS A 85 8.87 8.18 22.18
N LEU A 86 8.29 7.07 22.64
CA LEU A 86 8.43 5.78 21.95
C LEU A 86 7.66 5.81 20.63
N CYS A 87 8.19 5.11 19.63
CA CYS A 87 7.60 4.97 18.31
C CYS A 87 7.90 3.55 17.80
N ALA A 88 6.86 2.82 17.42
CA ALA A 88 7.03 1.50 16.83
C ALA A 88 7.51 1.61 15.37
N VAL A 89 8.18 0.57 14.88
CA VAL A 89 8.68 0.46 13.51
C VAL A 89 7.84 -0.54 12.74
N MET A 90 7.22 -0.08 11.66
CA MET A 90 6.41 -0.89 10.75
C MET A 90 7.10 -1.01 9.40
N LEU A 91 7.37 -2.25 8.98
CA LEU A 91 7.83 -2.58 7.63
C LEU A 91 6.60 -2.82 6.75
N ASP A 92 6.42 -2.01 5.71
CA ASP A 92 5.37 -2.21 4.69
C ASP A 92 5.98 -2.96 3.50
N THR A 93 5.42 -4.15 3.22
CA THR A 93 5.85 -5.01 2.12
C THR A 93 5.39 -4.45 0.77
N VAL A 94 6.11 -4.78 -0.29
CA VAL A 94 5.67 -4.47 -1.67
C VAL A 94 4.46 -5.35 -2.00
N GLY A 95 4.59 -6.66 -1.74
CA GLY A 95 3.55 -7.64 -2.05
C GLY A 95 3.35 -7.82 -3.56
N ALA A 96 2.17 -8.33 -3.92
CA ALA A 96 1.77 -8.67 -5.29
C ALA A 96 1.46 -7.45 -6.19
N GLU A 97 2.28 -6.40 -6.11
CA GLU A 97 2.08 -5.18 -6.88
C GLU A 97 2.50 -5.35 -8.35
N MET A 98 1.57 -5.09 -9.26
CA MET A 98 1.87 -4.97 -10.69
C MET A 98 2.11 -3.51 -11.04
N GLN A 99 3.09 -3.26 -11.91
CA GLN A 99 3.51 -1.93 -12.31
C GLN A 99 3.79 -1.85 -13.80
N VAL A 100 3.52 -0.69 -14.38
CA VAL A 100 4.03 -0.26 -15.68
C VAL A 100 5.33 0.49 -15.47
N VAL A 101 6.39 0.09 -16.19
CA VAL A 101 7.72 0.70 -16.08
C VAL A 101 7.98 1.61 -17.26
N ASN A 102 8.06 2.92 -17.01
CA ASN A 102 8.41 3.94 -17.99
C ASN A 102 9.86 4.42 -17.80
N LYS A 103 10.81 3.69 -18.40
CA LYS A 103 12.25 4.02 -18.32
C LYS A 103 12.62 5.36 -18.95
N SER A 104 11.79 5.88 -19.85
CA SER A 104 12.06 7.14 -20.55
C SER A 104 11.75 8.38 -19.71
N GLU A 105 10.94 8.22 -18.65
CA GLU A 105 10.32 9.29 -17.83
C GLU A 105 9.51 10.32 -18.63
N LYS A 106 9.35 10.13 -19.95
CA LYS A 106 8.54 11.01 -20.79
C LYS A 106 7.07 10.79 -20.50
N ALA A 107 6.29 11.87 -20.56
CA ALA A 107 4.85 11.78 -20.41
C ALA A 107 4.23 10.98 -21.57
N ILE A 108 3.37 10.02 -21.24
CA ILE A 108 2.67 9.16 -22.21
C ILE A 108 1.23 9.62 -22.28
N SER A 109 0.79 10.12 -23.44
CA SER A 109 -0.59 10.52 -23.65
C SER A 109 -1.40 9.36 -24.23
N LEU A 110 -2.46 8.98 -23.54
CA LEU A 110 -3.40 7.94 -23.91
C LEU A 110 -4.73 8.60 -24.26
N GLU A 111 -5.27 8.28 -25.43
CA GLU A 111 -6.53 8.84 -25.93
C GLU A 111 -7.66 7.82 -25.77
N ALA A 112 -8.83 8.29 -25.33
CA ALA A 112 -10.03 7.45 -25.26
C ALA A 112 -10.33 6.77 -26.61
N ASP A 113 -10.85 5.55 -26.54
CA ASP A 113 -11.20 4.66 -27.64
C ASP A 113 -10.00 4.16 -28.49
N ALA A 114 -8.78 4.62 -28.24
CA ALA A 114 -7.57 4.07 -28.85
C ALA A 114 -7.18 2.71 -28.23
N ILE A 115 -6.27 2.00 -28.91
CA ILE A 115 -5.75 0.70 -28.48
C ILE A 115 -4.39 0.87 -27.82
N VAL A 116 -4.18 0.16 -26.72
CA VAL A 116 -2.88 0.01 -26.06
C VAL A 116 -2.62 -1.45 -25.74
N VAL A 117 -1.37 -1.87 -25.84
CA VAL A 117 -0.92 -3.23 -25.53
C VAL A 117 -0.16 -3.23 -24.21
N LEU A 118 -0.55 -4.12 -23.29
CA LEU A 118 0.23 -4.42 -22.09
C LEU A 118 1.10 -5.64 -22.37
N THR A 119 2.42 -5.50 -22.20
CA THR A 119 3.38 -6.57 -22.53
C THR A 119 4.31 -6.85 -21.35
N PRO A 120 4.65 -8.11 -21.06
CA PRO A 120 5.61 -8.42 -20.00
C PRO A 120 7.08 -8.21 -20.41
N ASP A 121 7.34 -7.81 -21.66
CA ASP A 121 8.69 -7.47 -22.12
C ASP A 121 9.11 -6.09 -21.58
N GLU A 122 9.71 -6.07 -20.38
CA GLU A 122 10.30 -4.87 -19.78
C GLU A 122 11.42 -4.23 -20.62
N GLY A 123 11.92 -4.90 -21.66
CA GLY A 123 12.89 -4.36 -22.61
C GLY A 123 12.32 -3.28 -23.54
N GLN A 124 11.01 -3.24 -23.72
CA GLN A 124 10.32 -2.29 -24.60
C GLN A 124 10.24 -0.87 -23.99
N GLU A 125 10.13 0.15 -24.85
CA GLU A 125 9.89 1.52 -24.40
C GLU A 125 8.39 1.77 -24.24
N ALA A 126 8.00 2.32 -23.09
CA ALA A 126 6.62 2.70 -22.83
C ALA A 126 6.17 3.86 -23.73
N SER A 127 5.02 3.71 -24.37
CA SER A 127 4.45 4.64 -25.35
C SER A 127 2.92 4.64 -25.29
N SER A 128 2.28 5.45 -26.14
CA SER A 128 0.81 5.50 -26.26
C SER A 128 0.19 4.21 -26.81
N GLU A 129 0.98 3.34 -27.43
CA GLU A 129 0.52 2.11 -28.09
C GLU A 129 0.92 0.85 -27.31
N LEU A 130 1.95 0.93 -26.46
CA LEU A 130 2.51 -0.21 -25.73
C LEU A 130 3.05 0.20 -24.36
N LEU A 131 2.68 -0.56 -23.33
CA LEU A 131 3.10 -0.35 -21.94
C LEU A 131 3.74 -1.65 -21.39
N PRO A 132 5.04 -1.64 -21.07
CA PRO A 132 5.72 -2.76 -20.43
C PRO A 132 5.28 -2.92 -18.97
N ILE A 133 5.02 -4.15 -18.54
CA ILE A 133 4.60 -4.49 -17.17
C ILE A 133 5.59 -5.46 -16.51
N ASN A 134 5.72 -5.36 -15.19
CA ASN A 134 6.60 -6.22 -14.37
C ASN A 134 6.03 -7.62 -14.06
N PHE A 135 5.02 -8.08 -14.81
CA PHE A 135 4.33 -9.34 -14.55
C PHE A 135 3.93 -10.09 -15.83
N ASP A 136 4.44 -11.31 -15.99
CA ASP A 136 4.21 -12.18 -17.15
C ASP A 136 2.91 -12.99 -17.11
N GLY A 137 2.25 -13.05 -15.94
CA GLY A 137 1.03 -13.83 -15.76
C GLY A 137 -0.26 -13.09 -16.11
N LEU A 138 -0.21 -11.81 -16.54
CA LEU A 138 -1.41 -11.00 -16.76
C LEU A 138 -2.32 -11.62 -17.84
N SER A 139 -1.75 -12.09 -18.94
CA SER A 139 -2.46 -12.74 -20.06
C SER A 139 -3.28 -13.96 -19.64
N LYS A 140 -2.87 -14.64 -18.56
CA LYS A 140 -3.55 -15.82 -17.99
C LYS A 140 -4.59 -15.45 -16.95
N ALA A 141 -4.48 -14.27 -16.35
CA ALA A 141 -5.38 -13.79 -15.30
C ALA A 141 -6.62 -13.09 -15.87
N VAL A 142 -6.47 -12.40 -17.00
CA VAL A 142 -7.52 -11.57 -17.58
C VAL A 142 -8.29 -12.28 -18.71
N LYS A 143 -9.52 -11.84 -18.94
CA LYS A 143 -10.35 -12.22 -20.08
C LYS A 143 -10.94 -10.99 -20.75
N LYS A 144 -11.46 -11.16 -21.98
CA LYS A 144 -12.15 -10.09 -22.70
C LYS A 144 -13.28 -9.49 -21.85
N GLY A 145 -13.32 -8.16 -21.78
CA GLY A 145 -14.27 -7.37 -21.00
C GLY A 145 -13.81 -7.06 -19.58
N ASP A 146 -12.70 -7.64 -19.11
CA ASP A 146 -12.14 -7.27 -17.81
C ASP A 146 -11.61 -5.83 -17.83
N THR A 147 -11.62 -5.20 -16.65
CA THR A 147 -11.22 -3.81 -16.47
C THR A 147 -9.86 -3.73 -15.76
N ILE A 148 -8.94 -2.97 -16.34
CA ILE A 148 -7.61 -2.72 -15.80
C ILE A 148 -7.46 -1.21 -15.54
N PHE A 149 -6.96 -0.87 -14.36
CA PHE A 149 -6.59 0.49 -14.00
C PHE A 149 -5.08 0.66 -14.06
N ILE A 150 -4.61 1.79 -14.58
CA ILE A 150 -3.21 2.19 -14.52
C ILE A 150 -3.13 3.64 -14.03
N GLY A 151 -2.33 3.90 -13.00
CA GLY A 151 -2.18 5.25 -12.47
C GLY A 151 -1.22 5.32 -11.28
N GLN A 152 -1.18 6.48 -10.63
CA GLN A 152 -0.46 6.65 -9.36
C GLN A 152 -1.40 6.33 -8.17
N TYR A 153 -0.82 5.88 -7.05
CA TYR A 153 -1.53 5.46 -5.83
C TYR A 153 -2.54 6.47 -5.24
N LEU A 154 -2.36 7.76 -5.49
CA LEU A 154 -3.26 8.80 -4.97
C LEU A 154 -4.20 9.28 -6.08
N PHE A 155 -5.31 8.57 -6.24
CA PHE A 155 -6.42 9.02 -7.07
C PHE A 155 -7.22 10.10 -6.33
N THR A 156 -7.09 11.36 -6.75
CA THR A 156 -7.87 12.48 -6.20
C THR A 156 -9.22 12.68 -6.90
N GLY A 157 -9.55 11.84 -7.89
CA GLY A 157 -10.78 11.97 -8.68
C GLY A 157 -10.79 13.13 -9.68
N SER A 158 -9.71 13.92 -9.74
CA SER A 158 -9.64 15.16 -10.53
C SER A 158 -8.59 15.14 -11.65
N GLU A 159 -8.04 13.98 -12.01
CA GLU A 159 -6.79 13.98 -12.78
C GLU A 159 -6.84 13.18 -14.08
N THR A 160 -6.36 13.84 -15.14
CA THR A 160 -5.91 13.24 -16.39
C THR A 160 -4.60 12.47 -16.18
N THR A 161 -4.39 11.79 -15.05
CA THR A 161 -3.13 11.09 -14.67
C THR A 161 -3.30 9.59 -14.44
N SER A 162 -4.52 9.08 -14.67
CA SER A 162 -4.85 7.66 -14.57
C SER A 162 -5.77 7.24 -15.72
N VAL A 163 -5.64 5.99 -16.13
CA VAL A 163 -6.35 5.42 -17.28
C VAL A 163 -7.05 4.13 -16.89
N TRP A 164 -8.28 3.99 -17.38
CA TRP A 164 -9.05 2.76 -17.36
C TRP A 164 -8.98 2.10 -18.72
N LEU A 165 -8.72 0.81 -18.72
CA LEU A 165 -8.56 -0.03 -19.89
C LEU A 165 -9.60 -1.15 -19.82
N GLU A 166 -10.18 -1.50 -20.96
CA GLU A 166 -11.02 -2.70 -21.11
C GLU A 166 -10.29 -3.70 -21.99
N VAL A 167 -10.11 -4.93 -21.49
CA VAL A 167 -9.43 -5.99 -22.23
C VAL A 167 -10.25 -6.37 -23.46
N SER A 168 -9.65 -6.19 -24.65
CA SER A 168 -10.26 -6.54 -25.93
C SER A 168 -9.97 -7.99 -26.32
N GLU A 169 -8.70 -8.39 -26.21
CA GLU A 169 -8.22 -9.74 -26.53
C GLU A 169 -6.83 -10.00 -25.91
N VAL A 170 -6.45 -11.28 -25.83
CA VAL A 170 -5.13 -11.72 -25.40
C VAL A 170 -4.42 -12.35 -26.61
N LYS A 171 -3.18 -11.92 -26.89
CA LYS A 171 -2.36 -12.39 -28.01
C LYS A 171 -1.02 -12.92 -27.48
N GLY A 172 -0.95 -14.24 -27.28
CA GLY A 172 0.21 -14.82 -26.60
C GLY A 172 0.28 -14.30 -25.17
N ASP A 173 1.38 -13.65 -24.82
CA ASP A 173 1.57 -13.04 -23.49
C ASP A 173 1.15 -11.56 -23.44
N ASP A 174 0.79 -10.96 -24.58
CA ASP A 174 0.34 -9.57 -24.66
C ASP A 174 -1.17 -9.44 -24.42
N VAL A 175 -1.57 -8.40 -23.68
CA VAL A 175 -2.97 -8.06 -23.41
C VAL A 175 -3.33 -6.80 -24.18
N VAL A 176 -4.21 -6.93 -25.16
CA VAL A 176 -4.68 -5.82 -25.99
C VAL A 176 -5.90 -5.18 -25.34
N CYS A 177 -5.84 -3.89 -25.07
CA CYS A 177 -6.90 -3.15 -24.38
C CYS A 177 -7.42 -1.97 -25.20
N VAL A 178 -8.69 -1.63 -24.98
CA VAL A 178 -9.30 -0.35 -25.42
C VAL A 178 -9.22 0.64 -24.27
N ILE A 179 -8.74 1.85 -24.54
CA ILE A 179 -8.65 2.94 -23.56
C ILE A 179 -10.06 3.52 -23.32
N LYS A 180 -10.49 3.61 -22.06
CA LYS A 180 -11.85 4.07 -21.69
C LYS A 180 -11.91 5.55 -21.33
N ASN A 181 -10.78 6.19 -21.04
CA ASN A 181 -10.68 7.62 -20.80
C ASN A 181 -9.32 8.16 -21.23
N SER A 182 -9.27 9.41 -21.69
CA SER A 182 -8.00 10.06 -22.00
C SER A 182 -7.23 10.42 -20.73
N ALA A 183 -5.92 10.22 -20.75
CA ALA A 183 -5.02 10.52 -19.64
C ALA A 183 -3.58 10.74 -20.12
N THR A 184 -2.78 11.36 -19.27
CA THR A 184 -1.33 11.55 -19.45
C THR A 184 -0.62 10.92 -18.26
N LEU A 185 0.06 9.81 -18.49
CA LEU A 185 0.88 9.14 -17.49
C LEU A 185 2.23 9.87 -17.40
N ALA A 186 2.49 10.56 -16.29
CA ALA A 186 3.73 11.28 -16.02
C ALA A 186 4.51 10.63 -14.88
N GLY A 187 5.78 10.29 -15.13
CA GLY A 187 6.63 9.59 -14.17
C GLY A 187 7.19 8.28 -14.73
N SER A 188 7.96 7.59 -13.88
CA SER A 188 8.69 6.37 -14.25
C SER A 188 7.97 5.07 -13.86
N LEU A 189 7.04 5.13 -12.91
CA LEU A 189 6.34 3.97 -12.37
C LEU A 189 4.86 4.29 -12.19
N PHE A 190 4.00 3.39 -12.66
CA PHE A 190 2.55 3.46 -12.48
C PHE A 190 2.05 2.12 -11.97
N THR A 191 1.19 2.12 -10.96
CA THR A 191 0.56 0.91 -10.45
C THR A 191 -0.48 0.43 -11.44
N LEU A 192 -0.49 -0.88 -11.69
CA LEU A 192 -1.49 -1.58 -12.50
C LEU A 192 -2.35 -2.42 -11.57
N HIS A 193 -3.68 -2.25 -11.68
CA HIS A 193 -4.64 -3.01 -10.89
C HIS A 193 -5.69 -3.66 -11.80
N GLY A 194 -5.90 -4.96 -11.65
CA GLY A 194 -6.98 -5.68 -12.32
C GLY A 194 -8.24 -5.69 -11.45
N SER A 195 -9.31 -5.03 -11.88
CA SER A 195 -10.54 -4.92 -11.08
C SER A 195 -11.26 -6.26 -11.01
N GLN A 196 -11.41 -6.81 -9.81
CA GLN A 196 -12.04 -8.11 -9.51
C GLN A 196 -11.35 -9.29 -10.20
N ILE A 197 -10.04 -9.17 -10.46
CA ILE A 197 -9.23 -10.20 -11.11
C ILE A 197 -8.32 -10.83 -10.07
N HIS A 198 -8.31 -12.16 -10.01
CA HIS A 198 -7.36 -12.89 -9.18
C HIS A 198 -5.99 -12.91 -9.86
N ILE A 199 -4.99 -12.32 -9.19
CA ILE A 199 -3.61 -12.27 -9.67
C ILE A 199 -2.78 -13.31 -8.91
N GLY A 200 -2.28 -14.34 -9.59
CA GLY A 200 -1.56 -15.48 -8.98
C GLY A 200 -0.14 -15.19 -8.47
N LEU A 201 0.15 -13.96 -8.02
CA LEU A 201 1.43 -13.59 -7.42
C LEU A 201 1.49 -14.02 -5.94
N PRO A 202 2.67 -14.38 -5.40
CA PRO A 202 2.81 -14.66 -3.98
C PRO A 202 2.65 -13.37 -3.15
N THR A 203 2.06 -13.49 -1.96
CA THR A 203 1.82 -12.34 -1.08
C THR A 203 3.11 -11.79 -0.48
N LEU A 204 4.12 -12.64 -0.27
CA LEU A 204 5.50 -12.20 -0.01
C LEU A 204 6.37 -12.50 -1.24
N THR A 205 6.84 -11.45 -1.89
CA THR A 205 7.81 -11.56 -2.99
C THR A 205 9.18 -11.98 -2.46
N ASP A 206 10.09 -12.39 -3.34
CA ASP A 206 11.46 -12.70 -2.94
C ASP A 206 12.20 -11.45 -2.42
N LYS A 207 11.88 -10.27 -2.98
CA LYS A 207 12.36 -8.98 -2.46
C LYS A 207 11.84 -8.72 -1.05
N ASP A 208 10.57 -8.99 -0.76
CA ASP A 208 10.02 -8.84 0.59
C ASP A 208 10.75 -9.75 1.58
N LYS A 209 10.94 -11.03 1.23
CA LYS A 209 11.66 -12.00 2.06
C LYS A 209 13.10 -11.57 2.33
N GLU A 210 13.79 -11.05 1.31
CA GLU A 210 15.15 -10.53 1.44
C GLU A 210 15.21 -9.34 2.40
N VAL A 211 14.33 -8.35 2.21
CA VAL A 211 14.27 -7.14 3.04
C VAL A 211 13.92 -7.50 4.49
N ILE A 212 12.95 -8.38 4.71
CA ILE A 212 12.59 -8.85 6.06
C ILE A 212 13.80 -9.54 6.71
N SER A 213 14.51 -10.41 5.98
CA SER A 213 15.65 -11.16 6.50
C SER A 213 16.88 -10.30 6.80
N THR A 214 17.12 -9.26 6.00
CA THR A 214 18.32 -8.42 6.09
C THR A 214 18.09 -7.19 6.94
N TRP A 215 17.04 -6.43 6.65
CA TRP A 215 16.72 -5.18 7.32
C TRP A 215 15.77 -5.39 8.50
N GLY A 216 14.73 -6.21 8.32
CA GLY A 216 13.73 -6.49 9.35
C GLY A 216 14.33 -7.12 10.60
N VAL A 217 15.11 -8.20 10.43
CA VAL A 217 15.79 -8.92 11.53
C VAL A 217 16.78 -8.01 12.26
N GLN A 218 17.65 -7.32 11.51
CA GLN A 218 18.66 -6.43 12.08
C GLN A 218 18.02 -5.35 12.97
N ASN A 219 16.86 -4.83 12.56
CA ASN A 219 16.22 -3.70 13.22
C ASN A 219 15.10 -4.09 14.19
N LYS A 220 14.78 -5.39 14.31
CA LYS A 220 13.74 -5.93 15.21
C LYS A 220 12.41 -5.20 15.05
N ILE A 221 11.88 -5.22 13.83
CA ILE A 221 10.63 -4.54 13.48
C ILE A 221 9.48 -4.99 14.40
N ASP A 222 8.65 -4.03 14.82
CA ASP A 222 7.51 -4.29 15.69
C ASP A 222 6.33 -4.86 14.87
N PHE A 223 6.12 -4.30 13.67
CA PHE A 223 4.99 -4.62 12.81
C PHE A 223 5.43 -4.97 11.39
N LEU A 224 4.83 -6.02 10.82
CA LEU A 224 4.83 -6.31 9.40
C LEU A 224 3.46 -5.92 8.82
N SER A 225 3.46 -4.98 7.89
CA SER A 225 2.29 -4.59 7.11
C SER A 225 2.28 -5.38 5.80
N LEU A 226 1.36 -6.36 5.72
CA LEU A 226 1.31 -7.38 4.69
C LEU A 226 0.39 -6.93 3.54
N SER A 227 0.99 -6.45 2.45
CA SER A 227 0.31 -5.93 1.27
C SER A 227 -0.42 -7.03 0.50
N TYR A 228 -1.56 -6.70 -0.09
CA TYR A 228 -2.39 -7.56 -0.92
C TYR A 228 -2.77 -8.89 -0.26
N THR A 229 -3.11 -8.86 1.04
CA THR A 229 -3.58 -10.05 1.76
C THR A 229 -4.94 -10.48 1.24
N ARG A 230 -5.09 -11.75 0.80
CA ARG A 230 -6.29 -12.28 0.16
C ARG A 230 -6.95 -13.41 0.93
N HIS A 231 -6.17 -14.18 1.67
CA HIS A 231 -6.65 -15.33 2.45
C HIS A 231 -5.94 -15.41 3.80
N ALA A 232 -6.54 -16.18 4.73
CA ALA A 232 -5.91 -16.54 6.00
C ALA A 232 -4.53 -17.19 5.81
N GLU A 233 -4.35 -17.95 4.73
CA GLU A 233 -3.10 -18.65 4.45
C GLU A 233 -1.92 -17.70 4.16
N ASP A 234 -2.19 -16.52 3.58
CA ASP A 234 -1.15 -15.51 3.36
C ASP A 234 -0.53 -15.06 4.69
N VAL A 235 -1.38 -14.86 5.69
CA VAL A 235 -0.96 -14.47 7.04
C VAL A 235 -0.19 -15.60 7.71
N ARG A 236 -0.64 -16.86 7.56
CA ARG A 236 0.06 -18.03 8.10
C ARG A 236 1.43 -18.22 7.47
N GLN A 237 1.55 -18.06 6.16
CA GLN A 237 2.83 -18.13 5.46
C GLN A 237 3.79 -17.03 5.91
N ALA A 238 3.30 -15.79 6.06
CA ALA A 238 4.11 -14.70 6.59
C ALA A 238 4.57 -14.98 8.03
N ARG A 239 3.67 -15.50 8.88
CA ARG A 239 3.97 -15.86 10.27
C ARG A 239 4.99 -16.99 10.35
N GLU A 240 4.83 -18.04 9.53
CA GLU A 240 5.79 -19.14 9.44
C GLU A 240 7.16 -18.62 9.00
N PHE A 241 7.20 -17.74 7.99
CA PHE A 241 8.45 -17.13 7.53
C PHE A 241 9.14 -16.32 8.63
N LEU A 242 8.43 -15.42 9.32
CA LEU A 242 8.97 -14.64 10.43
C LEU A 242 9.46 -15.52 11.59
N SER A 243 8.77 -16.62 11.89
CA SER A 243 9.15 -17.55 12.97
C SER A 243 10.51 -18.23 12.73
N LYS A 244 10.94 -18.36 11.47
CA LYS A 244 12.24 -18.92 11.08
C LYS A 244 13.39 -17.91 11.20
N LEU A 245 13.07 -16.62 11.40
CA LEU A 245 14.02 -15.50 11.38
C LEU A 245 14.40 -15.00 12.79
N GLY A 246 14.44 -15.90 13.77
CA GLY A 246 14.88 -15.59 15.13
C GLY A 246 13.88 -14.70 15.88
N ASP A 247 14.33 -13.54 16.36
CA ASP A 247 13.56 -12.64 17.23
C ASP A 247 12.27 -12.08 16.59
N LEU A 248 12.09 -12.20 15.27
CA LEU A 248 10.90 -11.71 14.57
C LEU A 248 9.63 -12.55 14.80
N TYR A 249 9.71 -13.65 15.54
CA TYR A 249 8.52 -14.42 15.93
C TYR A 249 7.49 -13.62 16.76
N GLN A 250 7.90 -12.49 17.36
CA GLN A 250 7.03 -11.57 18.11
C GLN A 250 6.46 -10.42 17.26
N THR A 251 6.96 -10.23 16.02
CA THR A 251 6.49 -9.18 15.11
C THR A 251 5.01 -9.41 14.81
N GLN A 252 4.19 -8.37 15.02
CA GLN A 252 2.76 -8.48 14.75
C GLN A 252 2.48 -8.27 13.26
N ILE A 253 1.59 -9.07 12.70
CA ILE A 253 1.21 -9.00 11.28
C ILE A 253 -0.08 -8.21 11.14
N PHE A 254 -0.01 -7.09 10.43
CA PHE A 254 -1.14 -6.28 10.03
C PHE A 254 -1.50 -6.60 8.57
N ALA A 255 -2.61 -7.30 8.35
CA ALA A 255 -3.07 -7.64 7.01
C ALA A 255 -3.70 -6.42 6.33
N LYS A 256 -3.22 -6.07 5.14
CA LYS A 256 -3.80 -5.02 4.31
C LYS A 256 -4.89 -5.60 3.42
N ILE A 257 -6.12 -5.11 3.62
CA ILE A 257 -7.27 -5.44 2.77
C ILE A 257 -7.32 -4.40 1.65
N GLU A 258 -7.05 -4.87 0.43
CA GLU A 258 -6.74 -4.02 -0.74
C GLU A 258 -7.57 -4.35 -1.97
N ASN A 259 -8.22 -5.50 -1.98
CA ASN A 259 -9.06 -5.98 -3.07
C ASN A 259 -10.29 -6.71 -2.53
N ILE A 260 -11.23 -7.02 -3.42
CA ILE A 260 -12.48 -7.73 -3.14
C ILE A 260 -12.21 -9.13 -2.61
N GLU A 261 -11.15 -9.79 -3.08
CA GLU A 261 -10.81 -11.14 -2.61
C GLU A 261 -10.46 -11.15 -1.12
N GLY A 262 -9.60 -10.23 -0.67
CA GLY A 262 -9.31 -10.04 0.75
C GLY A 262 -10.52 -9.59 1.55
N LEU A 263 -11.42 -8.80 0.95
CA LEU A 263 -12.67 -8.40 1.61
C LEU A 263 -13.64 -9.58 1.78
N ASN A 264 -13.75 -10.46 0.78
CA ASN A 264 -14.60 -11.65 0.84
C ASN A 264 -14.12 -12.67 1.89
N HIS A 265 -12.80 -12.74 2.12
CA HIS A 265 -12.18 -13.60 3.12
C HIS A 265 -11.80 -12.85 4.41
N PHE A 266 -12.40 -11.68 4.65
CA PHE A 266 -12.03 -10.82 5.77
C PHE A 266 -12.06 -11.53 7.13
N ASP A 267 -13.12 -12.29 7.40
CA ASP A 267 -13.31 -12.95 8.70
C ASP A 267 -12.21 -13.98 9.01
N GLU A 268 -11.74 -14.72 8.00
CA GLU A 268 -10.64 -15.69 8.19
C GLU A 268 -9.28 -14.99 8.30
N ILE A 269 -9.06 -13.90 7.56
CA ILE A 269 -7.85 -13.08 7.67
C ILE A 269 -7.77 -12.46 9.07
N LEU A 270 -8.88 -11.93 9.57
CA LEU A 270 -8.98 -11.32 10.89
C LEU A 270 -8.69 -12.31 12.03
N GLN A 271 -9.02 -13.60 11.85
CA GLN A 271 -8.72 -14.63 12.85
C GLN A 271 -7.23 -14.94 12.95
N GLU A 272 -6.47 -14.79 11.86
CA GLU A 272 -5.04 -15.12 11.80
C GLU A 272 -4.13 -13.89 11.99
N ALA A 273 -4.59 -12.70 11.61
CA ALA A 273 -3.82 -11.45 11.69
C ALA A 273 -3.87 -10.82 13.09
N ASP A 274 -2.81 -10.11 13.46
CA ASP A 274 -2.74 -9.38 14.73
C ASP A 274 -3.40 -7.98 14.63
N GLY A 275 -3.65 -7.53 13.40
CA GLY A 275 -4.36 -6.30 13.08
C GLY A 275 -4.74 -6.23 11.61
N ILE A 276 -5.60 -5.25 11.29
CA ILE A 276 -6.08 -5.00 9.93
C ILE A 276 -5.72 -3.57 9.52
N ILE A 277 -5.32 -3.40 8.26
CA ILE A 277 -5.22 -2.11 7.59
C ILE A 277 -6.21 -2.09 6.43
N LEU A 278 -7.19 -1.18 6.48
CA LEU A 278 -8.14 -0.96 5.38
C LEU A 278 -7.54 0.05 4.40
N SER A 279 -6.94 -0.44 3.32
CA SER A 279 -6.31 0.37 2.28
C SER A 279 -7.36 0.90 1.29
N ARG A 280 -8.14 1.89 1.73
CA ARG A 280 -9.26 2.48 0.96
C ARG A 280 -8.88 2.98 -0.44
N GLY A 281 -7.63 3.39 -0.65
CA GLY A 281 -7.13 3.81 -1.97
C GLY A 281 -7.19 2.66 -2.98
N ASN A 282 -6.54 1.54 -2.67
CA ASN A 282 -6.53 0.34 -3.51
C ASN A 282 -7.94 -0.29 -3.58
N LEU A 283 -8.64 -0.38 -2.45
CA LEU A 283 -10.03 -0.88 -2.43
C LEU A 283 -10.97 -0.05 -3.32
N GLY A 284 -10.77 1.26 -3.41
CA GLY A 284 -11.57 2.14 -4.28
C GLY A 284 -11.26 2.03 -5.76
N ILE A 285 -10.20 1.32 -6.14
CA ILE A 285 -9.94 0.91 -7.53
C ILE A 285 -10.68 -0.40 -7.82
N ASP A 286 -10.76 -1.30 -6.84
CA ASP A 286 -11.38 -2.61 -7.00
C ASP A 286 -12.90 -2.61 -6.82
N LEU A 287 -13.42 -1.72 -5.97
CA LEU A 287 -14.82 -1.51 -5.68
C LEU A 287 -15.29 -0.15 -6.20
N PRO A 288 -16.59 -0.03 -6.57
CA PRO A 288 -17.20 1.28 -6.77
C PRO A 288 -16.95 2.18 -5.54
N PRO A 289 -16.50 3.44 -5.72
CA PRO A 289 -16.12 4.32 -4.61
C PRO A 289 -17.19 4.46 -3.52
N GLU A 290 -18.46 4.46 -3.91
CA GLU A 290 -19.61 4.54 -3.01
C GLU A 290 -19.75 3.33 -2.07
N LYS A 291 -19.13 2.19 -2.41
CA LYS A 291 -19.13 0.99 -1.57
C LYS A 291 -17.97 0.95 -0.58
N VAL A 292 -16.92 1.76 -0.74
CA VAL A 292 -15.75 1.77 0.16
C VAL A 292 -16.09 2.36 1.53
N GLY A 293 -17.13 3.20 1.62
CA GLY A 293 -17.58 3.82 2.86
C GLY A 293 -18.44 2.93 3.76
N PHE A 294 -18.84 1.75 3.30
CA PHE A 294 -19.73 0.81 3.97
C PHE A 294 -19.03 -0.54 4.20
#